data_AF-A0A5J4P6A0-F1
#
_entry.id   AF-A0A5J4P6A0-F1
#
_cell.length_a   1.000
_cell.length_b   1.000
_cell.length_c   1.000
_cell.angle_alpha   90.00
_cell.angle_beta   90.00
_cell.angle_gamma   90.00
#
_symmetry.space_group_name_H-M   'P 1'
#
loop_
_entity.id
_entity.type
_entity.pdbx_description
1 polymer ?
#
loop_
_entity_poly.entity_id
_entity_poly.type
_entity_poly.pdbx_seq_one_letter_code
_entity_poly.pdbx_strand_id
1 'polypeptide(L)'
;MKHSAVSAPQILEIGFGTGLNAFLTLLTAEQLNRHIHYTAIERYPLSWETIEGLAYSDDFRFRMLHDASWNTEVLITPRFFLYKIEGDFTQYAFSSRYDVVY
;
A
#
# COMPACT_ATOMS: atom_id res chain seq x y z
N MET A 1 4.49 -6.17 -12.07
CA MET A 1 3.91 -4.95 -12.67
C MET A 1 4.33 -4.68 -14.11
N LYS A 2 5.61 -4.53 -14.47
CA LYS A 2 6.05 -4.13 -15.83
C LYS A 2 5.60 -5.03 -17.00
N HIS A 3 5.26 -6.29 -16.75
CA HIS A 3 4.85 -7.27 -17.78
C HIS A 3 3.38 -7.71 -17.69
N SER A 4 2.60 -7.18 -16.74
CA SER A 4 1.17 -7.55 -16.63
C SER A 4 0.31 -6.70 -17.57
N ALA A 5 -0.58 -7.33 -18.33
CA ALA A 5 -1.51 -6.68 -19.26
C ALA A 5 -2.76 -6.07 -18.57
N VAL A 6 -2.92 -6.24 -17.25
CA VAL A 6 -4.10 -5.75 -16.51
C VAL A 6 -4.05 -4.23 -16.37
N SER A 7 -5.08 -3.50 -16.80
CA SER A 7 -5.08 -2.02 -16.79
C SER A 7 -4.94 -1.41 -15.39
N ALA A 8 -5.55 -2.02 -14.37
CA ALA A 8 -5.50 -1.57 -12.98
C ALA A 8 -5.22 -2.75 -12.02
N PRO A 9 -3.93 -3.07 -11.76
CA PRO A 9 -3.58 -4.20 -10.91
C PRO A 9 -4.09 -4.06 -9.47
N GLN A 10 -4.57 -5.18 -8.93
CA GLN A 10 -4.90 -5.36 -7.52
C GLN A 10 -3.72 -6.00 -6.81
N ILE A 11 -3.14 -5.30 -5.84
CA ILE A 11 -1.98 -5.75 -5.08
C ILE A 11 -2.42 -6.06 -3.65
N LEU A 12 -1.96 -7.19 -3.13
CA LEU A 12 -2.06 -7.54 -1.71
C LEU A 12 -0.67 -7.52 -1.09
N GLU A 13 -0.53 -6.93 0.08
CA GLU A 13 0.63 -7.06 0.96
C GLU A 13 0.18 -7.61 2.31
N ILE A 14 0.85 -8.66 2.78
CA ILE A 14 0.69 -9.17 4.15
C ILE A 14 1.78 -8.56 5.03
N GLY A 15 1.37 -7.63 5.89
CA GLY A 15 2.23 -6.81 6.72
C GLY A 15 2.59 -5.50 6.03
N PHE A 16 1.86 -4.42 6.33
CA PHE A 16 2.21 -3.08 5.84
C PHE A 16 3.57 -2.61 6.37
N GLY A 17 3.92 -3.01 7.61
CA GLY A 17 5.20 -2.77 8.24
C GLY A 17 5.67 -1.32 8.12
N THR A 18 6.78 -1.14 7.41
CA THR A 18 7.42 0.18 7.23
C THR A 18 6.82 1.01 6.10
N GLY A 19 5.87 0.48 5.34
CA GLY A 19 5.26 1.16 4.18
C GLY A 19 6.19 1.27 2.96
N LEU A 20 7.40 0.72 3.00
CA LEU A 20 8.40 0.87 1.93
C LEU A 20 7.94 0.22 0.61
N ASN A 21 7.36 -0.97 0.65
CA ASN A 21 6.85 -1.64 -0.56
C ASN A 21 5.70 -0.86 -1.19
N ALA A 22 4.77 -0.37 -0.37
CA ALA A 22 3.68 0.50 -0.82
C ALA A 22 4.24 1.77 -1.48
N PHE A 23 5.27 2.39 -0.89
CA PHE A 23 5.90 3.58 -1.44
C PHE A 23 6.61 3.34 -2.77
N LEU A 24 7.44 2.29 -2.86
CA LEU A 24 8.11 1.92 -4.12
C LEU A 24 7.09 1.58 -5.22
N THR A 25 5.98 0.95 -4.83
CA THR A 25 4.88 0.65 -5.75
C THR A 25 4.19 1.91 -6.22
N LEU A 26 3.91 2.86 -5.33
CA LEU A 26 3.34 4.17 -5.66
C LEU A 26 4.24 4.91 -6.66
N LEU A 27 5.54 5.00 -6.40
CA LEU A 27 6.49 5.64 -7.31
C LEU A 27 6.49 4.97 -8.69
N THR A 28 6.42 3.64 -8.72
CA THR A 28 6.33 2.88 -9.96
C THR A 28 5.02 3.13 -10.70
N ALA A 29 3.90 3.22 -9.99
CA ALA A 29 2.58 3.54 -10.54
C ALA A 29 2.59 4.89 -11.26
N GLU A 30 3.18 5.90 -10.61
CA GLU A 30 3.33 7.25 -11.16
C GLU A 30 4.23 7.26 -12.39
N GLN A 31 5.40 6.61 -12.32
CA GLN A 31 6.34 6.54 -13.43
C GLN A 31 5.74 5.84 -14.67
N LEU A 32 4.92 4.80 -14.45
CA LEU A 32 4.29 4.04 -15.53
C LEU A 32 2.91 4.58 -15.93
N ASN A 33 2.45 5.67 -15.31
CA ASN A 33 1.11 6.23 -15.51
C ASN A 33 0.01 5.16 -15.39
N ARG A 34 0.09 4.32 -14.36
CA ARG A 34 -0.78 3.14 -14.21
C ARG A 34 -1.57 3.24 -12.91
N HIS A 35 -2.87 2.99 -13.01
CA HIS A 35 -3.74 2.88 -11.84
C HIS A 35 -3.43 1.61 -11.06
N ILE A 36 -3.33 1.71 -9.74
CA ILE A 36 -3.07 0.60 -8.83
C ILE A 36 -4.02 0.69 -7.64
N HIS A 37 -4.56 -0.47 -7.24
CA HIS A 37 -5.19 -0.65 -5.94
C HIS A 37 -4.27 -1.48 -5.07
N TYR A 38 -3.85 -0.91 -3.97
CA TYR A 38 -2.93 -1.52 -3.02
C TYR A 38 -3.68 -1.84 -1.73
N THR A 39 -3.82 -3.12 -1.42
CA THR A 39 -4.39 -3.59 -0.17
C THR A 39 -3.26 -4.09 0.74
N ALA A 40 -3.19 -3.60 1.97
CA ALA A 40 -2.25 -4.08 2.96
C ALA A 40 -2.98 -4.52 4.22
N ILE A 41 -2.62 -5.68 4.77
CA ILE A 41 -3.17 -6.17 6.05
C ILE A 41 -2.06 -6.13 7.08
N GLU A 42 -2.24 -5.37 8.15
CA GLU A 42 -1.24 -5.22 9.22
C GLU A 42 -1.90 -5.47 10.57
N ARG A 43 -1.28 -6.32 11.39
CA ARG A 43 -1.79 -6.65 12.72
C ARG A 43 -1.26 -5.69 13.78
N TYR A 44 -0.05 -5.15 13.58
CA TYR A 44 0.63 -4.31 14.54
C TYR A 44 1.21 -3.06 13.85
N PRO A 45 0.36 -2.06 13.56
CA PRO A 45 0.82 -0.81 12.95
C PRO A 45 1.97 -0.17 13.73
N LEU A 46 3.03 0.21 13.01
CA LEU A 46 4.14 0.97 13.59
C LEU A 46 3.74 2.45 13.74
N SER A 47 4.22 3.09 14.81
CA SER A 47 4.03 4.53 15.02
C SER A 47 4.82 5.34 13.98
N TRP A 48 4.35 6.55 13.66
CA TRP A 48 5.08 7.42 12.73
C TRP A 48 6.50 7.70 13.20
N GLU A 49 6.72 7.92 14.50
CA GLU A 49 8.05 8.19 15.07
C GLU A 49 9.03 7.04 14.79
N THR A 50 8.54 5.80 14.83
CA THR A 50 9.34 4.61 14.51
C THR A 50 9.72 4.61 13.03
N ILE A 51 8.78 4.95 12.15
CA ILE A 51 8.99 5.00 10.70
C ILE A 51 9.92 6.14 10.29
N GLU A 52 9.69 7.33 10.84
CA GLU A 52 10.50 8.52 10.60
C GLU A 52 11.95 8.30 11.01
N GLY A 53 12.18 7.59 12.13
CA GLY A 53 13.52 7.22 12.59
C GLY A 53 14.31 6.33 11.62
N LEU A 54 13.63 5.65 10.67
CA LEU A 54 14.30 4.85 9.62
C LEU A 54 14.82 5.70 8.46
N ALA A 55 14.35 6.95 8.32
CA ALA A 55 14.76 7.90 7.29
C ALA A 55 14.70 7.33 5.86
N TYR A 56 13.65 6.55 5.54
CA TYR A 56 13.53 5.92 4.22
C TYR A 56 13.17 6.90 3.09
N SER A 57 12.44 7.97 3.37
CA SER A 57 12.11 8.99 2.38
C SER A 57 11.60 10.27 3.03
N ASP A 58 12.00 11.41 2.46
CA ASP A 58 11.46 12.74 2.81
C ASP A 58 10.31 13.16 1.87
N ASP A 59 9.88 12.27 0.95
CA ASP A 59 8.77 12.54 0.05
C ASP A 59 7.45 12.62 0.84
N PHE A 60 6.70 13.71 0.71
CA PHE A 60 5.44 13.90 1.45
C PHE A 60 4.43 12.78 1.19
N ARG A 61 4.49 12.10 0.05
CA ARG A 61 3.62 10.96 -0.26
C ARG A 61 3.92 9.75 0.62
N PHE A 62 5.15 9.60 1.09
CA PHE A 62 5.50 8.57 2.07
C PHE A 62 4.70 8.78 3.34
N ARG A 63 4.71 10.01 3.88
CA ARG A 63 3.90 10.39 5.03
C ARG A 63 2.40 10.16 4.80
N MET A 64 1.89 10.50 3.60
CA MET A 64 0.48 10.26 3.25
C MET A 64 0.08 8.78 3.33
N LEU A 65 0.96 7.84 2.94
CA LEU A 65 0.68 6.40 3.07
C LEU A 65 0.47 6.00 4.54
N HIS A 66 1.26 6.57 5.45
CA HIS A 66 1.17 6.29 6.88
C HIS A 66 -0.04 6.96 7.54
N ASP A 67 -0.33 8.22 7.18
CA ASP A 67 -1.48 8.95 7.73
C ASP A 67 -2.84 8.49 7.17
N ALA A 68 -2.84 7.75 6.04
CA ALA A 68 -4.07 7.20 5.47
C ALA A 68 -4.85 6.39 6.53
N SER A 69 -6.16 6.60 6.61
CA SER A 69 -7.01 5.94 7.59
C SER A 69 -7.06 4.41 7.38
N TRP A 70 -7.09 3.67 8.48
CA TRP A 70 -7.30 2.22 8.46
C TRP A 70 -8.74 1.86 8.14
N ASN A 71 -8.93 0.66 7.57
CA ASN A 71 -10.20 0.05 7.21
C ASN A 71 -11.08 0.92 6.30
N THR A 72 -10.45 1.78 5.49
CA THR A 72 -11.10 2.56 4.45
C THR A 72 -10.18 2.74 3.24
N GLU A 73 -10.76 2.80 2.04
CA GLU A 73 -10.00 3.04 0.82
C GLU A 73 -9.67 4.54 0.71
N VAL A 74 -8.39 4.86 0.56
CA VAL A 74 -7.87 6.23 0.47
C VAL A 74 -7.16 6.42 -0.86
N LEU A 75 -7.55 7.45 -1.60
CA LEU A 75 -6.84 7.89 -2.80
C LEU A 75 -5.59 8.69 -2.39
N ILE A 76 -4.41 8.12 -2.57
CA ILE A 76 -3.13 8.78 -2.22
C ILE A 76 -2.69 9.71 -3.33
N THR A 77 -2.79 9.24 -4.57
CA THR A 77 -2.55 10.00 -5.80
C THR A 77 -3.63 9.64 -6.81
N PRO A 78 -3.84 10.39 -7.91
CA PRO A 78 -4.83 10.04 -8.94
C PRO A 78 -4.68 8.62 -9.54
N ARG A 79 -3.54 7.95 -9.31
CA ARG A 79 -3.20 6.63 -9.83
C ARG A 79 -3.04 5.56 -8.75
N PHE A 80 -3.14 5.91 -7.47
CA PHE A 80 -2.83 4.98 -6.39
C PHE A 80 -3.87 5.03 -5.28
N PHE A 81 -4.67 3.97 -5.21
CA PHE A 81 -5.58 3.71 -4.09
C PHE A 81 -4.87 2.83 -3.08
N LEU A 82 -4.99 3.20 -1.80
CA LEU A 82 -4.49 2.43 -0.68
C LEU A 82 -5.66 2.00 0.21
N TYR A 83 -5.75 0.71 0.50
CA TYR A 83 -6.65 0.15 1.49
C TYR A 83 -5.84 -0.57 2.55
N LYS A 84 -5.67 0.07 3.71
CA LYS A 84 -4.97 -0.53 4.86
C LYS A 84 -5.98 -1.19 5.79
N ILE A 85 -5.74 -2.42 6.17
CA ILE A 85 -6.60 -3.20 7.06
C ILE A 85 -5.83 -3.47 8.34
N GLU A 86 -6.38 -3.04 9.48
CA GLU A 86 -5.78 -3.33 10.78
C GLU A 86 -6.38 -4.63 11.30
N GLY A 87 -5.63 -5.72 11.24
CA GLY A 87 -6.14 -7.03 11.61
C GLY A 87 -5.21 -8.20 11.33
N ASP A 88 -5.65 -9.38 11.74
CA ASP A 88 -4.97 -10.64 11.49
C ASP A 88 -5.38 -11.24 10.14
N PHE A 89 -4.43 -11.38 9.22
CA PHE A 89 -4.69 -11.94 7.89
C PHE A 89 -5.21 -13.38 7.94
N THR A 90 -4.92 -14.15 9.00
CA THR A 90 -5.41 -15.53 9.16
C THR A 90 -6.92 -15.59 9.44
N GLN A 91 -7.50 -14.48 9.89
CA GLN A 91 -8.93 -14.33 10.17
C GLN A 91 -9.63 -13.47 9.10
N TYR A 92 -8.87 -12.91 8.15
CA TYR A 92 -9.40 -12.05 7.12
C TYR A 92 -10.06 -12.89 6.00
N ALA A 93 -11.32 -12.58 5.70
CA ALA A 93 -12.05 -13.21 4.62
C ALA A 93 -11.71 -12.50 3.29
N PHE A 94 -10.81 -13.09 2.50
CA PHE A 94 -10.47 -12.58 1.18
C PHE A 94 -11.63 -12.77 0.20
N SER A 95 -12.29 -11.67 -0.16
CA SER A 95 -13.37 -11.65 -1.16
C SER A 95 -12.92 -11.13 -2.54
N SER A 96 -11.78 -10.45 -2.59
CA SER A 96 -11.21 -9.88 -3.83
C SER A 96 -10.19 -10.80 -4.48
N ARG A 97 -9.98 -10.62 -5.79
CA ARG A 97 -8.86 -11.22 -6.53
C ARG A 97 -7.67 -10.27 -6.53
N TYR A 98 -6.46 -10.82 -6.40
CA TYR A 98 -5.21 -10.07 -6.43
C TYR A 98 -4.34 -10.57 -7.58
N ASP A 99 -3.73 -9.63 -8.30
CA ASP A 99 -2.82 -9.92 -9.43
C ASP A 99 -1.37 -10.09 -8.97
N VAL A 100 -1.02 -9.45 -7.85
CA VAL A 100 0.32 -9.49 -7.24
C VAL A 100 0.15 -9.60 -5.73
N VAL A 101 0.94 -10.47 -5.11
CA VAL A 101 1.02 -10.61 -3.66
C VAL A 101 2.46 -10.36 -3.23
N TYR A 102 2.63 -9.50 -2.23
CA TYR A 102 3.86 -9.24 -1.50
C TYR A 102 3.82 -9.95 -0.14
#